data_AF-A0A832QFY0-F1
#
_entry.id   AF-A0A832QFY0-F1
#
_cell.length_a   1.000
_cell.length_b   1.000
_cell.length_c   1.000
_cell.angle_alpha   90.00
_cell.angle_beta   90.00
_cell.angle_gamma   90.00
#
_symmetry.space_group_name_H-M   'P 1'
#
loop_
_entity.id
_entity.type
_entity.pdbx_description
1 polymer ?
#
loop_
_entity_poly.entity_id
_entity_poly.type
_entity_poly.pdbx_seq_one_letter_code
_entity_poly.pdbx_strand_id
1 'polypeptide(L)'
;MDSIKDILSQLKKTIPKEKKKKGEKEIQSKLFDLDTLETNPKKLFGDKGKYVSTEHQSYGLRLAGKLDDKKRLTMYIKWAKTKPRAILETALSFVSDYPNAESKSRLFMWKVKQLEDEIKSKKEQKQKDTK
;
A
#
# COMPACT_ATOMS: atom_id res chain seq x y z
N MET A 1 -40.89 40.05 18.86
CA MET A 1 -39.47 39.63 18.84
C MET A 1 -39.32 38.77 17.60
N ASP A 2 -38.75 39.31 16.51
CA ASP A 2 -38.53 38.50 15.31
C ASP A 2 -37.58 37.36 15.67
N SER A 3 -37.95 36.14 15.28
CA SER A 3 -37.12 34.97 15.54
C SER A 3 -35.77 35.17 14.86
N ILE A 4 -34.67 34.80 15.53
CA ILE A 4 -33.32 34.77 14.95
C ILE A 4 -33.34 34.04 13.58
N LYS A 5 -34.25 33.07 13.44
CA LYS A 5 -34.50 32.31 12.21
C LYS A 5 -35.11 33.14 11.09
N ASP A 6 -35.99 34.09 11.39
CA ASP A 6 -36.62 34.99 10.41
C ASP A 6 -35.64 36.05 9.93
N ILE A 7 -34.83 36.60 10.84
CA ILE A 7 -33.71 37.51 10.51
C ILE A 7 -32.70 36.79 9.60
N LEU A 8 -32.32 35.55 9.93
CA LEU A 8 -31.47 34.71 9.08
C LEU A 8 -32.10 34.42 7.72
N SER A 9 -33.43 34.21 7.66
CA SER A 9 -34.13 33.96 6.40
C SER A 9 -34.17 35.20 5.50
N GLN A 10 -34.39 36.38 6.09
CA GLN A 10 -34.39 37.67 5.40
C GLN A 10 -32.98 37.99 4.88
N LEU A 11 -31.94 37.76 5.70
CA LEU A 11 -30.55 37.92 5.29
C LEU A 11 -30.17 36.97 4.14
N LYS A 12 -30.71 35.74 4.13
CA LYS A 12 -30.47 34.76 3.06
C LYS A 12 -31.20 35.11 1.76
N LYS A 13 -32.30 35.88 1.83
CA LYS A 13 -33.10 36.31 0.69
C LYS A 13 -32.49 37.53 -0.03
N THR A 14 -31.77 38.39 0.70
CA THR A 14 -31.11 39.58 0.15
C THR A 14 -29.77 39.30 -0.55
N ILE A 15 -29.18 38.11 -0.35
CA ILE A 15 -27.93 37.72 -1.02
C ILE A 15 -28.26 37.08 -2.39
N PRO A 16 -27.83 37.66 -3.52
CA PRO A 16 -28.05 37.06 -4.83
C PRO A 16 -27.35 35.69 -4.93
N LYS A 17 -28.14 34.62 -5.13
CA LYS A 17 -27.67 33.22 -5.18
C LYS A 17 -26.77 32.87 -6.36
N GLU A 18 -26.65 33.74 -7.36
CA GLU A 18 -25.89 33.47 -8.59
C GLU A 18 -24.37 33.64 -8.45
N LYS A 19 -23.89 34.46 -7.50
CA LYS A 19 -22.45 34.76 -7.38
C LYS A 19 -21.67 33.80 -6.47
N LYS A 20 -22.29 33.19 -5.46
CA LYS A 20 -21.58 32.30 -4.51
C LYS A 20 -21.28 30.91 -5.09
N LYS A 21 -22.20 30.31 -5.85
CA LYS A 21 -22.01 28.97 -6.42
C LYS A 21 -20.99 28.91 -7.56
N LYS A 22 -20.84 29.99 -8.34
CA LYS A 22 -19.81 30.08 -9.39
C LYS A 22 -18.43 30.36 -8.80
N GLY A 23 -18.31 31.33 -7.90
CA GLY A 23 -17.03 31.70 -7.28
C GLY A 23 -16.40 30.58 -6.44
N GLU A 24 -17.15 29.88 -5.60
CA GLU A 24 -16.58 28.77 -4.80
C GLU A 24 -16.19 27.56 -5.67
N LYS A 25 -16.98 27.24 -6.71
CA LYS A 25 -16.61 26.20 -7.68
C LYS A 25 -15.39 26.59 -8.50
N GLU A 26 -15.29 27.85 -8.93
CA GLU A 26 -14.13 28.39 -9.65
C GLU A 26 -12.87 28.47 -8.77
N ILE A 27 -13.02 28.77 -7.47
CA ILE A 27 -11.90 28.80 -6.52
C ILE A 27 -11.44 27.36 -6.22
N GLN A 28 -12.38 26.43 -6.02
CA GLN A 28 -12.06 25.01 -5.82
C GLN A 28 -11.45 24.37 -7.07
N SER A 29 -11.93 24.73 -8.27
CA SER A 29 -11.36 24.26 -9.53
C SER A 29 -10.01 24.87 -9.86
N LYS A 30 -9.68 26.05 -9.31
CA LYS A 30 -8.34 26.65 -9.40
C LYS A 30 -7.36 26.02 -8.41
N LEU A 31 -7.84 25.50 -7.29
CA LEU A 31 -7.01 24.85 -6.28
C LEU A 31 -6.71 23.38 -6.65
N PHE A 32 -7.66 22.73 -7.35
CA PHE A 32 -7.52 21.41 -7.93
C PHE A 32 -8.01 21.46 -9.38
N ASP A 33 -7.11 21.31 -10.36
CA ASP A 33 -7.46 21.25 -11.78
C ASP A 33 -8.29 19.99 -12.08
N LEU A 34 -9.59 20.00 -11.76
CA LEU A 34 -10.49 18.86 -11.95
C LEU A 34 -10.55 18.40 -13.42
N ASP A 35 -10.47 19.33 -14.37
CA ASP A 35 -10.45 19.04 -15.81
C ASP A 35 -9.23 18.19 -16.22
N THR A 36 -8.11 18.31 -15.49
CA THR A 36 -6.90 17.49 -15.72
C THR A 36 -6.97 16.13 -15.01
N LEU A 37 -7.78 16.00 -13.96
CA LEU A 37 -7.97 14.77 -13.19
C LEU A 37 -9.00 13.83 -13.82
N GLU A 38 -9.96 14.35 -14.58
CA GLU A 38 -10.92 13.52 -15.34
C GLU A 38 -10.24 12.70 -16.46
N THR A 39 -9.02 13.07 -16.86
CA THR A 39 -8.32 12.42 -17.97
C THR A 39 -7.54 11.18 -17.52
N ASN A 40 -8.24 10.05 -17.47
CA ASN A 40 -7.70 8.68 -17.50
C ASN A 40 -6.72 8.32 -16.34
N PRO A 41 -7.05 7.38 -15.45
CA PRO A 41 -6.17 6.98 -14.35
C PRO A 41 -4.77 6.53 -14.81
N LYS A 42 -4.60 6.08 -16.07
CA LYS A 42 -3.28 5.77 -16.65
C LYS A 42 -2.36 6.99 -16.79
N LYS A 43 -2.92 8.20 -16.95
CA LYS A 43 -2.17 9.45 -17.10
C LYS A 43 -1.60 9.92 -15.75
N LEU A 44 -2.30 9.63 -14.65
CA LEU A 44 -1.90 10.00 -13.29
C LEU A 44 -0.70 9.18 -12.78
N PHE A 45 -0.61 7.89 -13.12
CA PHE A 45 0.45 7.01 -12.64
C PHE A 45 1.58 6.77 -13.67
N GLY A 46 1.43 7.33 -14.89
CA GLY A 46 2.32 7.08 -16.02
C GLY A 46 2.42 5.59 -16.40
N ASP A 47 3.28 5.26 -17.37
CA ASP A 47 3.54 3.86 -17.76
C ASP A 47 4.34 3.06 -16.71
N LYS A 48 4.69 3.68 -15.57
CA LYS A 48 5.61 3.14 -14.55
C LYS A 48 5.04 1.95 -13.76
N GLY A 49 3.82 1.51 -14.06
CA GLY A 49 3.18 0.33 -13.47
C GLY A 49 2.78 -0.76 -14.46
N LYS A 50 3.16 -0.66 -15.75
CA LYS A 50 2.62 -1.54 -16.81
C LYS A 50 2.76 -3.05 -16.54
N TYR A 51 3.76 -3.46 -15.76
CA TYR A 51 4.09 -4.85 -15.46
C TYR A 51 3.80 -5.31 -14.02
N VAL A 52 3.24 -4.42 -13.19
CA VAL A 52 2.89 -4.73 -11.79
C VAL A 52 1.38 -4.67 -11.65
N SER A 53 0.73 -5.82 -11.85
CA SER A 53 -0.74 -5.93 -11.83
C SER A 53 -1.26 -6.54 -10.52
N THR A 54 -0.41 -7.25 -9.77
CA THR A 54 -0.81 -8.00 -8.58
C THR A 54 -0.02 -7.59 -7.35
N GLU A 55 -0.62 -7.74 -6.17
CA GLU A 55 0.04 -7.50 -4.88
C GLU A 55 1.32 -8.35 -4.74
N HIS A 56 1.29 -9.61 -5.17
CA HIS A 56 2.46 -10.46 -5.08
C HIS A 56 3.63 -9.97 -5.96
N GLN A 57 3.35 -9.34 -7.11
CA GLN A 57 4.39 -8.72 -7.94
C GLN A 57 4.99 -7.51 -7.23
N SER A 58 4.13 -6.61 -6.71
CA SER A 58 4.60 -5.41 -6.00
C SER A 58 5.37 -5.79 -4.73
N TYR A 59 4.93 -6.82 -4.00
CA TYR A 59 5.62 -7.32 -2.83
C TYR A 59 6.94 -8.01 -3.18
N GLY A 60 6.98 -8.85 -4.21
CA GLY A 60 8.23 -9.48 -4.66
C GLY A 60 9.28 -8.45 -5.10
N LEU A 61 8.84 -7.38 -5.78
CA LEU A 61 9.68 -6.21 -6.10
C LEU A 61 10.19 -5.51 -4.83
N ARG A 62 9.31 -5.32 -3.83
CA ARG A 62 9.69 -4.75 -2.53
C ARG A 62 10.73 -5.59 -1.80
N LEU A 63 10.55 -6.91 -1.76
CA LEU A 63 11.51 -7.85 -1.17
C LEU A 63 12.87 -7.74 -1.86
N ALA A 64 12.89 -7.82 -3.20
CA ALA A 64 14.12 -7.71 -3.98
C ALA A 64 14.85 -6.38 -3.72
N GLY A 65 14.10 -5.26 -3.61
CA GLY A 65 14.66 -3.96 -3.30
C GLY A 65 15.23 -3.86 -1.89
N LYS A 66 14.52 -4.38 -0.87
CA LYS A 66 14.97 -4.37 0.53
C LYS A 66 16.21 -5.24 0.77
N LEU A 67 16.32 -6.35 0.04
CA LEU A 67 17.43 -7.30 0.13
C LEU A 67 18.58 -6.98 -0.83
N ASP A 68 18.46 -5.89 -1.59
CA ASP A 68 19.37 -5.47 -2.65
C ASP A 68 19.71 -6.60 -3.66
N ASP A 69 18.70 -7.42 -4.01
CA ASP A 69 18.85 -8.59 -4.89
C ASP A 69 17.84 -8.55 -6.03
N LYS A 70 18.07 -7.62 -6.95
CA LYS A 70 17.25 -7.47 -8.17
C LYS A 70 17.40 -8.65 -9.14
N LYS A 71 18.54 -9.36 -9.10
CA LYS A 71 18.83 -10.48 -9.99
C LYS A 71 17.86 -11.65 -9.77
N ARG A 72 17.41 -11.87 -8.52
CA ARG A 72 16.47 -12.93 -8.15
C ARG A 72 15.02 -12.46 -7.99
N LEU A 73 14.64 -11.37 -8.66
CA LEU A 73 13.30 -10.78 -8.60
C LEU A 73 12.17 -11.80 -8.81
N THR A 74 12.28 -12.63 -9.85
CA THR A 74 11.27 -13.65 -10.20
C THR A 74 11.06 -14.66 -9.07
N MET A 75 12.13 -15.02 -8.36
CA MET A 75 12.08 -15.91 -7.20
C MET A 75 11.30 -15.28 -6.06
N TYR A 76 11.55 -14.01 -5.73
CA TYR A 76 10.82 -13.30 -4.67
C TYR A 76 9.33 -13.12 -5.01
N ILE A 77 8.99 -12.84 -6.28
CA ILE A 77 7.59 -12.80 -6.73
C ILE A 77 6.94 -14.17 -6.59
N LYS A 78 7.64 -15.26 -6.95
CA LYS A 78 7.12 -16.63 -6.76
C LYS A 78 6.88 -16.92 -5.28
N TRP A 79 7.84 -16.58 -4.41
CA TRP A 79 7.71 -16.78 -2.97
C TRP A 79 6.57 -15.96 -2.37
N ALA A 80 6.38 -14.72 -2.80
CA ALA A 80 5.24 -13.91 -2.41
C ALA A 80 3.91 -14.60 -2.72
N LYS A 81 3.80 -15.30 -3.85
CA LYS A 81 2.60 -16.06 -4.23
C LYS A 81 2.42 -17.36 -3.45
N THR A 82 3.51 -18.06 -3.11
CA THR A 82 3.43 -19.44 -2.62
C THR A 82 3.63 -19.58 -1.11
N LYS A 83 4.39 -18.69 -0.47
CA LYS A 83 4.74 -18.79 0.94
C LYS A 83 3.82 -17.88 1.78
N PRO A 84 3.46 -18.26 3.01
CA PRO A 84 2.70 -17.41 3.92
C PRO A 84 3.38 -16.05 4.15
N ARG A 85 2.61 -14.97 4.08
CA ARG A 85 3.12 -13.60 4.22
C ARG A 85 3.86 -13.39 5.54
N ALA A 86 3.34 -13.95 6.63
CA ALA A 86 3.94 -13.86 7.96
C ALA A 86 5.40 -14.35 7.99
N ILE A 87 5.71 -15.44 7.28
CA ILE A 87 7.08 -15.99 7.24
C ILE A 87 8.04 -15.02 6.55
N LEU A 88 7.62 -14.47 5.40
CA LEU A 88 8.44 -13.56 4.61
C LEU A 88 8.67 -12.22 5.35
N GLU A 89 7.65 -11.66 5.99
CA GLU A 89 7.79 -10.41 6.77
C GLU A 89 8.65 -10.63 8.02
N THR A 90 8.48 -11.76 8.73
CA THR A 90 9.30 -12.08 9.90
C THR A 90 10.77 -12.24 9.51
N ALA A 91 11.05 -12.92 8.39
CA ALA A 91 12.41 -13.04 7.87
C ALA A 91 12.98 -11.69 7.42
N LEU A 92 12.18 -10.82 6.81
CA LEU A 92 12.61 -9.48 6.41
C LEU A 92 12.94 -8.59 7.62
N SER A 93 12.10 -8.66 8.67
CA SER A 93 12.33 -7.95 9.92
C SER A 93 13.66 -8.40 10.54
N PHE A 94 13.89 -9.72 10.64
CA PHE A 94 15.14 -10.27 11.14
C PHE A 94 16.37 -9.76 10.38
N VAL A 95 16.30 -9.70 9.04
CA VAL A 95 17.42 -9.20 8.22
C VAL A 95 17.66 -7.70 8.41
N SER A 96 16.63 -6.94 8.81
CA SER A 96 16.75 -5.50 9.04
C SER A 96 17.68 -5.17 10.21
N ASP A 97 17.84 -6.10 11.16
CA ASP A 97 18.76 -5.99 12.29
C ASP A 97 20.23 -6.16 11.88
N TYR A 98 20.51 -6.62 10.65
CA TYR A 98 21.85 -6.86 10.12
C TYR A 98 22.15 -5.99 8.89
N PRO A 99 22.31 -4.67 9.05
CA PRO A 99 22.53 -3.75 7.92
C PRO A 99 23.84 -4.01 7.16
N ASN A 100 24.86 -4.54 7.84
CA ASN A 100 26.20 -4.80 7.30
C ASN A 100 26.42 -6.27 6.88
N ALA A 101 25.35 -7.07 6.79
CA ALA A 101 25.48 -8.46 6.35
C ALA A 101 26.02 -8.53 4.90
N GLU A 102 27.00 -9.41 4.67
CA GLU A 102 27.65 -9.60 3.37
C GLU A 102 26.63 -9.93 2.26
N SER A 103 25.59 -10.71 2.59
CA SER A 103 24.46 -10.93 1.70
C SER A 103 23.16 -11.04 2.48
N LYS A 104 22.43 -9.91 2.53
CA LYS A 104 21.07 -9.81 3.10
C LYS A 104 20.12 -10.84 2.49
N SER A 105 20.24 -11.06 1.19
CA SER A 105 19.44 -12.03 0.43
C SER A 105 19.70 -13.48 0.85
N ARG A 106 20.96 -13.89 1.08
CA ARG A 106 21.26 -15.24 1.62
C ARG A 106 20.74 -15.40 3.04
N LEU A 107 20.96 -14.40 3.90
CA LEU A 107 20.47 -14.41 5.29
C LEU A 107 18.95 -14.52 5.35
N PHE A 108 18.25 -13.77 4.49
CA PHE A 108 16.80 -13.85 4.32
C PHE A 108 16.34 -15.26 3.95
N MET A 109 16.93 -15.86 2.91
CA MET A 109 16.54 -17.20 2.46
C MET A 109 16.77 -18.26 3.53
N TRP A 110 17.90 -18.17 4.24
CA TRP A 110 18.19 -19.03 5.37
C TRP A 110 17.13 -18.88 6.46
N LYS A 111 16.77 -17.63 6.83
CA LYS A 111 15.78 -17.39 7.87
C LYS A 111 14.38 -17.86 7.48
N VAL A 112 13.99 -17.68 6.21
CA VAL A 112 12.73 -18.23 5.68
C VAL A 112 12.69 -19.75 5.84
N LYS A 113 13.78 -20.45 5.47
CA LYS A 113 13.87 -21.90 5.63
C LYS A 113 13.76 -22.33 7.09
N GLN A 114 14.51 -21.66 7.98
CA GLN A 114 14.45 -21.95 9.42
C GLN A 114 13.02 -21.82 9.97
N LEU A 115 12.31 -20.74 9.64
CA LEU A 115 10.93 -20.53 10.11
C LEU A 115 9.95 -21.59 9.56
N GLU A 116 10.15 -22.04 8.33
CA GLU A 116 9.34 -23.12 7.75
C GLU A 116 9.57 -24.45 8.49
N ASP A 117 10.82 -24.76 8.81
CA ASP A 117 11.19 -25.97 9.55
C ASP A 117 10.61 -25.93 10.99
N GLU A 118 10.70 -24.78 11.68
CA GLU A 118 10.10 -24.59 13.01
C GLU A 118 8.59 -24.81 13.01
N ILE A 119 7.89 -24.26 12.02
CA ILE A 119 6.43 -24.44 11.87
C ILE A 119 6.10 -25.91 11.62
N LYS A 120 6.91 -26.60 10.82
CA LYS A 120 6.73 -28.02 10.53
C LYS A 120 6.91 -28.87 11.79
N SER A 121 8.00 -28.68 12.53
CA SER A 121 8.25 -29.40 13.79
C SER A 121 7.16 -29.16 14.83
N LYS A 122 6.67 -27.91 14.95
CA LYS A 122 5.57 -27.59 15.87
C LYS A 122 4.25 -28.27 15.49
N LYS A 123 3.97 -28.40 14.18
CA LYS A 123 2.80 -29.14 13.69
C LYS A 123 2.91 -30.64 13.99
N GLU A 124 4.10 -31.22 13.89
CA GLU A 124 4.35 -32.63 14.18
C GLU A 124 4.22 -32.94 15.68
N GLN A 125 4.75 -32.07 16.56
CA GLN A 125 4.59 -32.19 18.01
C GLN A 125 3.11 -32.15 18.41
N LYS A 126 2.36 -31.16 17.93
CA LYS A 126 0.93 -31.03 18.23
C LYS A 126 0.12 -32.28 17.82
N GLN A 127 0.48 -32.92 16.70
CA GLN A 127 -0.17 -34.15 16.25
C GLN A 127 0.12 -35.35 17.15
N LYS A 128 1.32 -35.40 17.75
CA LYS A 128 1.68 -36.45 18.72
C LYS A 128 0.95 -36.25 20.05
N ASP A 129 0.79 -35.01 20.50
CA ASP A 129 0.14 -34.69 21.78
C ASP A 129 -1.39 -34.91 21.75
N THR A 130 -2.00 -34.94 20.56
CA THR A 130 -3.45 -35.13 20.39
C THR A 130 -3.84 -36.60 20.18
N LYS A 131 -2.86 -37.52 20.10
CA LYS A 131 -3.05 -38.93 19.78
C LYS A 131 -2.68 -39.81 20.96
#